data_AF-A0A2D5GXU8-F1
#
_entry.id   AF-A0A2D5GXU8-F1
#
_cell.length_a   1.000
_cell.length_b   1.000
_cell.length_c   1.000
_cell.angle_alpha   90.00
_cell.angle_beta   90.00
_cell.angle_gamma   90.00
#
_symmetry.space_group_name_H-M   'P 1'
#
loop_
_entity.id
_entity.type
_entity.pdbx_description
1 polymer ?
#
loop_
_entity_poly.entity_id
_entity_poly.type
_entity_poly.pdbx_seq_one_letter_code
_entity_poly.pdbx_strand_id
1 'polypeptide(L)'
;MALKFFKKINTTIKELYQTQENVEQVLKPILNSAIVDGVLIKDIDVGTSDTVVNHKLGRSPLGWIVVKRNEDAVIYESSTTNNNRDKVLILQASSATTDTYFWIF
;
A
#
# COMPACT_ATOMS: atom_id res chain seq x y z
N MET A 1 -1.09 -7.52 -5.16
CA MET A 1 -1.27 -8.95 -4.85
C MET A 1 -1.70 -8.98 -3.40
N ALA A 2 -2.94 -9.33 -3.10
CA ALA A 2 -3.45 -9.30 -1.73
C ALA A 2 -2.68 -10.31 -0.85
N LEU A 3 -2.40 -9.95 0.40
CA LEU A 3 -1.73 -10.86 1.34
C LEU A 3 -2.57 -12.13 1.52
N LYS A 4 -1.92 -13.31 1.43
CA LYS A 4 -2.60 -14.59 1.65
C LYS A 4 -2.68 -14.88 3.15
N PHE A 5 -3.89 -15.13 3.65
CA PHE A 5 -4.10 -15.51 5.04
C PHE A 5 -3.44 -16.85 5.40
N PHE A 6 -3.03 -16.97 6.66
CA PHE A 6 -2.54 -18.24 7.22
C PHE A 6 -3.65 -19.30 7.15
N LYS A 7 -3.44 -20.32 6.32
CA LYS A 7 -4.42 -21.40 6.11
C LYS A 7 -4.18 -22.51 7.12
N LYS A 8 -5.08 -22.63 8.10
CA LYS A 8 -5.10 -23.78 9.01
C LYS A 8 -5.48 -25.05 8.27
N ILE A 9 -4.85 -26.15 8.65
CA ILE A 9 -5.27 -27.50 8.26
C ILE A 9 -6.19 -28.08 9.33
N ASN A 10 -7.23 -28.77 8.90
CA ASN A 10 -8.10 -29.49 9.82
C ASN A 10 -7.36 -30.75 10.29
N THR A 11 -7.16 -30.87 11.60
CA THR A 11 -6.39 -31.97 12.22
C THR A 11 -7.01 -32.33 13.55
N THR A 12 -6.95 -33.61 13.89
CA THR A 12 -7.36 -34.14 15.21
C THR A 12 -6.21 -34.12 16.22
N ILE A 13 -4.98 -33.83 15.77
CA ILE A 13 -3.79 -33.76 16.62
C ILE A 13 -3.83 -32.43 17.39
N LYS A 14 -4.07 -32.52 18.71
CA LYS A 14 -4.24 -31.37 19.61
C LYS A 14 -3.05 -30.41 19.58
N GLU A 15 -1.82 -30.95 19.63
CA GLU A 15 -0.59 -30.15 19.64
C GLU A 15 -0.45 -29.34 18.35
N LEU A 16 -0.71 -29.98 17.20
CA LEU A 16 -0.67 -29.31 15.90
C LEU A 16 -1.76 -28.24 15.76
N TYR A 17 -2.94 -28.47 16.34
CA TYR A 17 -3.97 -27.44 16.43
C TYR A 17 -3.48 -26.24 17.25
N GLN A 18 -2.96 -26.47 18.46
CA GLN A 18 -2.46 -25.42 19.34
C GLN A 18 -1.28 -24.63 18.74
N THR A 19 -0.36 -25.29 18.05
CA THR A 19 0.72 -24.61 17.33
C THR A 19 0.18 -23.69 16.25
N GLN A 20 -0.79 -24.15 15.45
CA GLN A 20 -1.41 -23.31 14.40
C GLN A 20 -2.16 -22.11 14.98
N GLU A 21 -2.83 -22.26 16.12
CA GLU A 21 -3.46 -21.14 16.83
C GLU A 21 -2.44 -20.12 17.32
N ASN A 22 -1.36 -20.56 17.98
CA ASN A 22 -0.32 -19.66 18.49
C ASN A 22 0.36 -18.90 17.35
N VAL A 23 0.63 -19.57 16.22
CA VAL A 23 1.19 -18.93 15.03
C VAL A 23 0.21 -17.91 14.45
N GLU A 24 -1.07 -18.26 14.31
CA GLU A 24 -2.07 -17.30 13.80
C GLU A 24 -2.20 -16.08 14.71
N GLN A 25 -2.24 -16.26 16.03
CA GLN A 25 -2.34 -15.15 16.98
C GLN A 25 -1.19 -14.15 16.83
N VAL A 26 0.02 -14.64 16.62
CA VAL A 26 1.20 -13.79 16.39
C VAL A 26 1.15 -13.10 15.02
N LEU A 27 0.66 -13.79 13.98
CA LEU A 27 0.62 -13.24 12.63
C LEU A 27 -0.57 -12.29 12.40
N LYS A 28 -1.67 -12.43 13.14
CA LYS A 28 -2.91 -11.68 12.92
C LYS A 28 -2.74 -10.15 12.92
N PRO A 29 -1.96 -9.52 13.82
CA PRO A 29 -1.71 -8.08 13.75
C PRO A 29 -1.02 -7.65 12.45
N ILE A 30 -0.11 -8.47 11.93
CA ILE A 30 0.61 -8.19 10.69
C ILE A 30 -0.34 -8.39 9.50
N LEU A 31 -1.06 -9.50 9.45
CA LEU A 31 -2.01 -9.81 8.37
C LEU A 31 -3.16 -8.78 8.27
N ASN A 32 -3.54 -8.18 9.39
CA ASN A 32 -4.58 -7.15 9.45
C ASN A 32 -4.03 -5.73 9.26
N SER A 33 -2.72 -5.56 9.16
CA SER A 33 -2.13 -4.24 9.00
C SER A 33 -2.26 -3.79 7.55
N ALA A 34 -2.97 -2.69 7.31
CA ALA A 34 -3.18 -2.20 5.96
C ALA A 34 -1.86 -1.92 5.24
N ILE A 35 -0.83 -1.44 5.96
CA ILE A 35 0.47 -1.09 5.40
C ILE A 35 1.18 -2.26 4.71
N VAL A 36 0.93 -3.52 5.10
CA VAL A 36 1.57 -4.67 4.43
C VAL A 36 0.79 -5.14 3.21
N ASP A 37 -0.51 -4.84 3.14
CA ASP A 37 -1.38 -5.12 2.00
C ASP A 37 -1.39 -3.96 0.99
N GLY A 38 -0.20 -3.52 0.62
CA GLY A 38 0.01 -2.40 -0.31
C GLY A 38 0.52 -2.82 -1.68
N VAL A 39 0.64 -1.83 -2.56
CA VAL A 39 1.20 -1.96 -3.90
C VAL A 39 2.37 -0.98 -4.05
N LEU A 40 3.52 -1.52 -4.45
CA LEU A 40 4.66 -0.71 -4.86
C LEU A 40 4.47 -0.26 -6.31
N ILE A 41 4.32 1.04 -6.50
CA ILE A 41 4.34 1.69 -7.81
C ILE A 41 5.71 2.35 -7.99
N LYS A 42 6.29 2.20 -9.17
CA LYS A 42 7.64 2.66 -9.50
C LYS A 42 7.61 3.62 -10.68
N ASP A 43 8.71 4.35 -10.82
CA ASP A 43 9.04 5.19 -11.96
C ASP A 43 7.92 6.20 -12.27
N ILE A 44 7.44 6.88 -11.22
CA ILE A 44 6.42 7.93 -11.33
C ILE A 44 7.11 9.28 -11.37
N ASP A 45 6.80 10.06 -12.40
CA ASP A 45 7.17 11.46 -12.48
C ASP A 45 6.04 12.30 -11.87
N VAL A 46 6.37 13.09 -10.84
CA VAL A 46 5.41 13.95 -10.14
C VAL A 46 5.77 15.40 -10.40
N GLY A 47 4.88 16.10 -11.08
CA GLY A 47 5.04 17.52 -11.38
C GLY A 47 4.52 18.45 -10.28
N THR A 48 4.72 19.75 -10.48
CA THR A 48 4.08 20.81 -9.70
C THR A 48 2.60 21.01 -10.04
N SER A 49 2.13 20.35 -11.09
CA SER A 49 0.72 20.25 -11.48
C SER A 49 0.16 18.87 -11.18
N ASP A 50 -1.17 18.72 -11.27
CA ASP A 50 -1.85 17.46 -11.00
C ASP A 50 -1.26 16.28 -11.77
N THR A 51 -0.73 15.33 -11.02
CA THR A 51 -0.20 14.07 -11.53
C THR A 51 -1.14 12.94 -11.13
N VAL A 52 -1.78 12.31 -12.12
CA VAL A 52 -2.70 11.19 -11.88
C VAL A 52 -1.92 9.88 -11.85
N VAL A 53 -1.90 9.23 -10.69
CA VAL A 53 -1.18 7.97 -10.45
C VAL A 53 -2.18 6.83 -10.27
N ASN A 54 -2.15 5.84 -11.16
CA ASN A 54 -2.96 4.62 -11.00
C ASN A 54 -2.30 3.68 -9.97
N HIS A 55 -2.90 3.57 -8.79
CA HIS A 55 -2.33 2.83 -7.66
C HIS A 55 -2.64 1.32 -7.67
N LYS A 56 -3.53 0.85 -8.55
CA LYS A 56 -3.84 -0.59 -8.77
C LYS A 56 -4.26 -1.38 -7.51
N LEU A 57 -4.69 -0.69 -6.45
CA LEU A 57 -5.08 -1.32 -5.18
C LEU A 57 -6.48 -1.94 -5.27
N GLY A 58 -7.35 -1.41 -6.14
CA GLY A 58 -8.74 -1.85 -6.29
C GLY A 58 -9.67 -1.48 -5.12
N ARG A 59 -9.16 -0.68 -4.18
CA ARG A 59 -9.87 -0.03 -3.08
C ARG A 59 -9.25 1.34 -2.84
N SER A 60 -9.97 2.23 -2.17
CA SER A 60 -9.41 3.53 -1.78
C SER A 60 -8.21 3.33 -0.83
N PRO A 61 -7.05 3.94 -1.11
CA PRO A 61 -5.91 3.85 -0.22
C PRO A 61 -6.17 4.58 1.09
N LEU A 62 -5.66 4.05 2.19
CA LEU A 62 -5.59 4.72 3.48
C LEU A 62 -4.42 5.71 3.52
N GLY A 63 -3.36 5.41 2.77
CA GLY A 63 -2.22 6.29 2.67
C GLY A 63 -1.17 5.79 1.67
N TRP A 64 -0.08 6.54 1.61
CA TRP A 64 1.06 6.21 0.78
C TRP A 64 2.36 6.69 1.42
N ILE A 65 3.45 6.04 1.06
CA ILE A 65 4.80 6.35 1.52
C ILE A 65 5.69 6.55 0.29
N VAL A 66 6.45 7.63 0.27
CA VAL A 66 7.52 7.82 -0.72
C VAL A 66 8.67 6.89 -0.35
N VAL A 67 8.90 5.87 -1.18
CA VAL A 67 9.96 4.87 -0.97
C VAL A 67 11.28 5.34 -1.55
N LYS A 68 11.22 6.07 -2.66
CA LYS A 68 12.37 6.63 -3.38
C LYS A 68 11.95 7.93 -4.03
N ARG A 69 12.83 8.93 -4.01
CA ARG A 69 12.75 10.17 -4.79
C ARG A 69 14.17 10.56 -5.20
N ASN A 70 14.34 11.11 -6.39
CA ASN A 70 15.65 11.53 -6.89
C ASN A 70 16.04 12.96 -6.49
N GLU A 71 15.09 13.75 -6.00
CA GLU A 71 15.25 15.15 -5.63
C GLU A 71 14.54 15.45 -4.30
N ASP A 72 14.92 16.55 -3.65
CA ASP A 72 14.24 17.01 -2.43
C ASP A 72 12.97 17.79 -2.78
N ALA A 73 11.88 17.04 -2.97
CA ALA A 73 10.55 17.57 -3.22
C ALA A 73 9.56 17.08 -2.16
N VAL A 74 8.72 17.98 -1.66
CA VAL A 74 7.56 17.61 -0.83
C VAL A 74 6.44 17.19 -1.77
N ILE A 75 6.05 15.92 -1.71
CA ILE A 75 4.92 15.37 -2.46
C ILE A 75 3.69 15.38 -1.54
N TYR A 76 2.53 15.73 -2.07
CA TYR A 76 1.27 15.80 -1.33
C TYR A 76 0.06 15.49 -2.24
N GLU A 77 -1.09 15.19 -1.65
CA GLU A 77 -2.34 15.02 -2.41
C GLU A 77 -2.84 16.37 -2.93
N SER A 78 -3.20 16.42 -4.21
CA SER A 78 -3.80 17.61 -4.82
C SER A 78 -5.14 17.95 -4.16
N SER A 79 -5.47 19.24 -4.11
CA SER A 79 -6.80 19.72 -3.71
C SER A 79 -7.91 19.41 -4.72
N THR A 80 -7.55 18.93 -5.91
CA THR A 80 -8.50 18.53 -6.96
C THR A 80 -9.40 17.40 -6.47
N THR A 81 -10.71 17.56 -6.69
CA THR A 81 -11.70 16.53 -6.32
C THR A 81 -11.45 15.25 -7.12
N ASN A 82 -11.17 14.15 -6.41
CA ASN A 82 -10.95 12.84 -7.01
C ASN A 82 -12.19 11.95 -6.83
N ASN A 83 -12.98 11.78 -7.89
CA ASN A 83 -14.17 10.93 -7.89
C ASN A 83 -13.86 9.42 -8.03
N ASN A 84 -12.61 9.04 -8.31
CA ASN A 84 -12.17 7.66 -8.58
C ASN A 84 -11.05 7.23 -7.61
N ARG A 85 -11.22 7.52 -6.31
CA ARG A 85 -10.20 7.23 -5.28
C ARG A 85 -9.85 5.74 -5.15
N ASP A 86 -10.69 4.84 -5.66
CA ASP A 86 -10.46 3.40 -5.71
C ASP A 86 -9.46 2.95 -6.78
N LYS A 87 -9.12 3.84 -7.72
CA LYS A 87 -8.23 3.56 -8.86
C LYS A 87 -7.03 4.48 -8.96
N VAL A 88 -7.21 5.76 -8.61
CA VAL A 88 -6.18 6.78 -8.81
C VAL A 88 -5.93 7.64 -7.57
N LEU A 89 -4.67 8.05 -7.43
CA LEU A 89 -4.24 9.15 -6.56
C LEU A 89 -3.94 10.35 -7.46
N ILE A 90 -4.24 11.56 -6.98
CA ILE A 90 -3.85 12.80 -7.65
C ILE A 90 -2.82 13.46 -6.75
N LEU A 91 -1.57 13.48 -7.20
CA LEU A 91 -0.43 13.99 -6.45
C LEU A 91 0.11 15.27 -7.09
N GLN A 92 0.71 16.11 -6.26
CA GLN A 92 1.50 17.27 -6.66
C GLN A 92 2.79 17.27 -5.87
N ALA A 93 3.82 17.91 -6.40
CA ALA A 93 5.10 18.10 -5.74
C ALA A 93 5.47 19.58 -5.66
N SER A 94 6.20 19.96 -4.61
CA SER A 94 6.74 21.33 -4.46
C SER A 94 7.75 21.70 -5.56
N SER A 95 8.40 20.69 -6.15
CA SER A 95 9.26 20.76 -7.32
C SER A 95 9.07 19.50 -8.15
N ALA A 96 9.21 19.59 -9.47
CA ALA A 96 9.06 18.44 -10.35
C ALA A 96 10.14 17.40 -10.03
N THR A 97 9.74 16.15 -9.76
CA THR A 97 10.64 15.03 -9.46
C THR A 97 10.33 13.88 -10.39
N THR A 98 11.37 13.17 -10.79
CA THR A 98 11.26 11.98 -11.65
C THR A 98 11.70 10.73 -10.88
N ASP A 99 11.43 9.54 -11.40
CA ASP A 99 11.91 8.28 -10.78
C ASP A 99 11.48 8.14 -9.29
N THR A 100 10.24 8.53 -8.98
CA THR A 100 9.67 8.47 -7.62
C THR A 100 8.87 7.20 -7.43
N TYR A 101 9.11 6.50 -6.32
CA TYR A 101 8.44 5.23 -5.99
C TYR A 101 7.50 5.42 -4.80
N PHE A 102 6.31 4.83 -4.90
CA PHE A 102 5.28 4.91 -3.88
C PHE A 102 4.88 3.54 -3.40
N TRP A 103 4.85 3.36 -2.08
CA TRP A 103 4.15 2.26 -1.45
C TRP A 103 2.76 2.74 -1.04
N ILE A 104 1.71 2.20 -1.66
CA ILE A 104 0.33 2.65 -1.50
C ILE A 104 -0.48 1.54 -0.84
N PHE A 105 -1.23 1.84 0.23
CA PHE A 105 -1.89 0.84 1.06
C PHE A 105 -3.28 1.26 1.57
#